data_AF-A0A1S8LVA8-F1
#
_entry.id   AF-A0A1S8LVA8-F1
#
_cell.length_a   1.000
_cell.length_b   1.000
_cell.length_c   1.000
_cell.angle_alpha   90.00
_cell.angle_beta   90.00
_cell.angle_gamma   90.00
#
_symmetry.space_group_name_H-M   'P 1'
#
loop_
_entity.id
_entity.type
_entity.pdbx_description
1 polymer ?
#
loop_
_entity_poly.entity_id
_entity_poly.type
_entity_poly.pdbx_seq_one_letter_code
_entity_poly.pdbx_strand_id
1 'polypeptide(L)'
;MNKTLDQLTVGQTDNLIATVAPDDTTDKSVVWTTSDPSVVSVDENGKITALREGKESITVTTKDGSNLSATCIVNIVDVSVPDRACLNISMTNGQVKQYYVDMKLVNDFISWYKLRSSGSEAPFYEFDITQTSSIDVLRHDYVVFEKISSFTVDDYTK
;
A
#
# COMPACT_ATOMS: atom_id res chain seq x y z
N MET A 1 -1.80 -27.21 6.24
CA MET A 1 -1.55 -25.77 6.47
C MET A 1 -2.80 -25.16 7.10
N ASN A 2 -2.67 -24.21 8.02
CA ASN A 2 -3.81 -23.62 8.75
C ASN A 2 -4.65 -22.62 7.95
N LYS A 3 -4.10 -22.05 6.87
CA LYS A 3 -4.78 -21.09 6.00
C LYS A 3 -4.33 -21.23 4.55
N THR A 4 -5.18 -20.82 3.63
CA THR A 4 -4.90 -20.80 2.17
C THR A 4 -4.89 -19.39 1.59
N LEU A 5 -5.35 -18.40 2.37
CA LEU A 5 -5.32 -16.98 2.06
C LEU A 5 -4.94 -16.22 3.32
N ASP A 6 -4.12 -15.20 3.18
CA ASP A 6 -3.74 -14.28 4.22
C ASP A 6 -3.69 -12.85 3.68
N GLN A 7 -3.93 -11.87 4.55
CA GLN A 7 -3.83 -10.47 4.20
C GLN A 7 -3.00 -9.75 5.26
N LEU A 8 -1.87 -9.20 4.83
CA LEU A 8 -0.94 -8.50 5.70
C LEU A 8 -0.73 -7.09 5.20
N THR A 9 -0.25 -6.25 6.10
CA THR A 9 0.23 -4.93 5.75
C THR A 9 1.75 -4.93 5.70
N VAL A 10 2.37 -4.06 4.90
CA VAL A 10 3.85 -3.95 4.87
C VAL A 10 4.40 -3.79 6.30
N GLY A 11 5.41 -4.59 6.63
CA GLY A 11 6.03 -4.66 7.97
C GLY A 11 5.35 -5.60 8.96
N GLN A 12 4.13 -6.10 8.69
CA GLN A 12 3.49 -7.10 9.54
C GLN A 12 4.11 -8.48 9.37
N THR A 13 3.95 -9.29 10.41
CA THR A 13 4.33 -10.70 10.42
C THR A 13 3.16 -11.55 10.85
N ASP A 14 3.09 -12.77 10.33
CA ASP A 14 2.15 -13.79 10.78
C ASP A 14 2.83 -15.16 10.75
N ASN A 15 2.22 -16.18 11.34
CA ASN A 15 2.74 -17.53 11.39
C ASN A 15 1.82 -18.51 10.65
N LEU A 16 2.38 -19.18 9.65
CA LEU A 16 1.72 -20.25 8.93
C LEU A 16 2.05 -21.58 9.61
N ILE A 17 1.03 -22.37 9.95
CA ILE A 17 1.20 -23.64 10.66
C ILE A 17 0.92 -24.78 9.68
N ALA A 18 1.90 -25.67 9.52
CA ALA A 18 1.75 -26.91 8.78
C ALA A 18 1.56 -28.09 9.74
N THR A 19 0.56 -28.94 9.45
CA THR A 19 0.31 -30.19 10.18
C THR A 19 0.52 -31.33 9.19
N VAL A 20 1.41 -32.25 9.53
CA VAL A 20 1.68 -33.48 8.76
C VAL A 20 0.90 -34.61 9.41
N ALA A 21 0.09 -35.32 8.63
CA ALA A 21 -0.69 -36.47 9.06
C ALA A 21 -0.25 -37.73 8.30
N PRO A 22 -0.32 -38.93 8.93
CA PRO A 22 -0.81 -39.18 10.27
C PRO A 22 0.16 -38.73 11.37
N ASP A 23 -0.35 -38.56 12.59
CA ASP A 23 0.41 -37.96 13.69
C ASP A 23 1.53 -38.85 14.23
N ASP A 24 1.53 -40.14 13.89
CA ASP A 24 2.53 -41.14 14.22
C ASP A 24 3.65 -41.27 13.16
N THR A 25 3.67 -40.41 12.14
CA THR A 25 4.74 -40.40 11.14
C THR A 25 6.10 -40.10 11.76
N THR A 26 7.13 -40.82 11.30
CA THR A 26 8.52 -40.69 11.73
C THR A 26 9.19 -39.40 11.28
N ASP A 27 8.74 -38.80 10.18
CA ASP A 27 9.29 -37.55 9.65
C ASP A 27 8.16 -36.52 9.45
N LYS A 28 8.17 -35.48 10.27
CA LYS A 28 7.26 -34.32 10.18
C LYS A 28 7.95 -33.07 9.63
N SER A 29 9.16 -33.21 9.09
CA SER A 29 9.93 -32.08 8.60
C SER A 29 9.34 -31.53 7.30
N VAL A 30 9.35 -30.20 7.21
CA VAL A 30 8.82 -29.45 6.07
C VAL A 30 9.83 -28.42 5.56
N VAL A 31 9.61 -27.92 4.35
CA VAL A 31 10.33 -26.77 3.78
C VAL A 31 9.31 -25.71 3.40
N TRP A 32 9.62 -24.47 3.75
CA TRP A 32 8.85 -23.30 3.37
C TRP A 32 9.56 -22.55 2.23
N THR A 33 8.79 -22.12 1.24
CA THR A 33 9.26 -21.29 0.12
C THR A 33 8.26 -20.18 -0.18
N THR A 34 8.75 -19.10 -0.78
CA THR A 34 7.98 -17.95 -1.26
C THR A 34 8.23 -17.80 -2.77
N SER A 35 7.23 -17.32 -3.52
CA SER A 35 7.41 -16.99 -4.94
C SER A 35 8.31 -15.77 -5.17
N ASP A 36 8.31 -14.81 -4.26
CA ASP A 36 9.20 -13.64 -4.29
C ASP A 36 9.64 -13.22 -2.88
N PRO A 37 10.90 -13.54 -2.48
CA PRO A 37 11.47 -13.13 -1.20
C PRO A 37 11.62 -11.63 -1.01
N SER A 38 11.53 -10.82 -2.06
CA SER A 38 11.61 -9.35 -1.97
C SER A 38 10.27 -8.71 -1.59
N VAL A 39 9.16 -9.44 -1.74
CA VAL A 39 7.80 -9.00 -1.41
C VAL A 39 7.33 -9.64 -0.09
N VAL A 40 7.56 -10.94 0.09
CA VAL A 40 7.27 -11.66 1.33
C VAL A 40 8.35 -12.68 1.62
N SER A 41 8.87 -12.65 2.85
CA SER A 41 9.83 -13.66 3.33
C SER A 41 9.14 -14.66 4.24
N VAL A 42 9.65 -15.89 4.28
CA VAL A 42 9.21 -16.96 5.17
C VAL A 42 10.44 -17.62 5.79
N ASP A 43 10.42 -17.87 7.11
CA ASP A 43 11.49 -18.59 7.79
C ASP A 43 11.24 -20.11 7.89
N GLU A 44 12.19 -20.85 8.46
CA GLU A 44 12.10 -22.30 8.60
C GLU A 44 10.93 -22.77 9.48
N ASN A 45 10.41 -21.90 10.35
CA ASN A 45 9.30 -22.19 11.26
C ASN A 45 7.94 -21.80 10.67
N GLY A 46 7.89 -21.24 9.46
CA GLY A 46 6.67 -20.78 8.81
C GLY A 46 6.26 -19.36 9.20
N LYS A 47 7.14 -18.59 9.86
CA LYS A 47 6.88 -17.17 10.13
C LYS A 47 7.09 -16.37 8.85
N ILE A 48 6.03 -15.69 8.41
CA ILE A 48 6.06 -14.82 7.25
C ILE A 48 6.24 -13.36 7.66
N THR A 49 6.99 -12.60 6.87
CA THR A 49 7.17 -11.15 7.05
C THR A 49 6.87 -10.44 5.74
N ALA A 50 5.91 -9.51 5.78
CA ALA A 50 5.53 -8.66 4.67
C ALA A 50 6.58 -7.56 4.46
N LEU A 51 7.22 -7.52 3.29
CA LEU A 51 8.31 -6.59 2.99
C LEU A 51 7.86 -5.46 2.07
N ARG A 52 7.01 -5.77 1.07
CA ARG A 52 6.50 -4.82 0.08
C ARG A 52 5.07 -5.18 -0.32
N GLU A 53 4.33 -4.21 -0.83
CA GLU A 53 3.03 -4.48 -1.45
C GLU A 53 3.15 -5.49 -2.59
N GLY A 54 2.13 -6.32 -2.73
CA GLY A 54 2.10 -7.36 -3.76
C GLY A 54 1.28 -8.56 -3.33
N LYS A 55 1.18 -9.54 -4.22
CA LYS A 55 0.45 -10.77 -3.98
C LYS A 55 1.35 -11.94 -4.29
N GLU A 56 1.72 -12.65 -3.24
CA GLU A 56 2.69 -13.74 -3.33
C GLU A 56 2.13 -15.05 -2.80
N SER A 57 2.77 -16.14 -3.19
CA SER A 57 2.44 -17.48 -2.73
C SER A 57 3.51 -18.00 -1.79
N ILE A 58 3.08 -18.50 -0.63
CA ILE A 58 3.92 -19.25 0.30
C ILE A 58 3.55 -20.72 0.18
N THR A 59 4.54 -21.56 -0.09
CA THR A 59 4.35 -23.01 -0.24
C THR A 59 5.11 -23.75 0.86
N VAL A 60 4.46 -24.75 1.44
CA VAL A 60 5.08 -25.70 2.37
C VAL A 60 5.07 -27.09 1.75
N THR A 61 6.21 -27.78 1.79
CA THR A 61 6.38 -29.13 1.20
C THR A 61 6.98 -30.09 2.22
N THR A 62 6.51 -31.34 2.27
CA THR A 62 7.06 -32.40 3.12
C THR A 62 8.44 -32.87 2.63
N LYS A 63 9.33 -33.21 3.56
CA LYS A 63 10.69 -33.72 3.27
C LYS A 63 10.82 -35.24 3.30
N ASP A 64 9.79 -35.94 3.76
CA ASP A 64 9.73 -37.41 3.90
C ASP A 64 9.75 -38.18 2.57
N GLY A 65 9.88 -37.49 1.44
CA GLY A 65 9.87 -38.05 0.08
C GLY A 65 8.48 -38.18 -0.55
N SER A 66 7.40 -37.88 0.19
CA SER A 66 6.03 -37.89 -0.35
C SER A 66 5.74 -36.70 -1.29
N ASN A 67 6.52 -35.62 -1.18
CA ASN A 67 6.35 -34.37 -1.95
C ASN A 67 4.95 -33.76 -1.82
N LEU A 68 4.27 -33.99 -0.70
CA LEU A 68 2.99 -33.35 -0.40
C LEU A 68 3.23 -31.86 -0.15
N SER A 69 2.38 -31.01 -0.72
CA SER A 69 2.50 -29.56 -0.57
C SER A 69 1.17 -28.88 -0.30
N ALA A 70 1.25 -27.71 0.34
CA ALA A 70 0.13 -26.79 0.54
C ALA A 70 0.60 -25.36 0.27
N THR A 71 -0.31 -24.53 -0.25
CA THR A 71 -0.01 -23.15 -0.63
C THR A 71 -0.97 -22.17 0.04
N CYS A 72 -0.42 -21.07 0.55
CA CYS A 72 -1.16 -19.90 1.02
C CYS A 72 -0.85 -18.71 0.11
N ILE A 73 -1.89 -18.04 -0.37
CA ILE A 73 -1.79 -16.76 -1.07
C ILE A 73 -1.72 -15.66 0.00
N VAL A 74 -0.69 -14.81 -0.03
CA VAL A 74 -0.54 -13.67 0.88
C VAL A 74 -0.72 -12.40 0.07
N ASN A 75 -1.77 -11.63 0.38
CA ASN A 75 -2.00 -10.31 -0.22
C ASN A 75 -1.43 -9.25 0.73
N ILE A 76 -0.36 -8.58 0.30
CA ILE A 76 0.26 -7.51 1.08
C ILE A 76 -0.21 -6.18 0.53
N VAL A 77 -0.89 -5.46 1.40
CA VAL A 77 -1.28 -4.08 1.16
C VAL A 77 -0.30 -3.17 1.85
N ASP A 78 0.15 -2.12 1.18
CA ASP A 78 0.77 -1.03 1.90
C ASP A 78 -0.36 -0.25 2.60
N VAL A 79 -0.38 -0.29 3.94
CA VAL A 79 -1.25 0.59 4.75
C VAL A 79 -0.45 1.62 5.51
N SER A 80 0.73 2.02 4.99
CA SER A 80 1.19 3.39 5.25
C SER A 80 -0.05 4.27 5.14
N VAL A 81 -0.49 4.79 6.28
CA VAL A 81 -1.74 5.53 6.44
C VAL A 81 -1.74 6.50 5.28
N PRO A 82 -2.66 6.41 4.29
CA PRO A 82 -2.35 6.83 2.92
C PRO A 82 -1.76 8.22 2.96
N ASP A 83 -0.42 8.38 2.88
CA ASP A 83 0.31 9.47 3.58
C ASP A 83 -0.54 10.74 3.49
N ARG A 84 -1.31 11.03 4.53
CA ARG A 84 -2.31 12.09 4.39
C ARG A 84 -1.53 13.37 4.59
N ALA A 85 -1.76 14.31 3.72
CA ALA A 85 -1.09 15.59 3.78
C ALA A 85 -2.12 16.70 3.76
N CYS A 86 -1.78 17.77 4.45
CA CYS A 86 -2.46 19.04 4.32
C CYS A 86 -1.75 19.85 3.24
N LEU A 87 -2.34 19.94 2.05
CA LEU A 87 -1.88 20.81 0.99
C LEU A 87 -2.52 22.20 1.16
N ASN A 88 -1.70 23.20 1.45
CA ASN A 88 -2.13 24.59 1.55
C ASN A 88 -1.66 25.34 0.29
N ILE A 89 -2.59 25.86 -0.50
CA ILE A 89 -2.29 26.64 -1.71
C ILE A 89 -2.66 28.10 -1.46
N SER A 90 -1.64 28.97 -1.44
CA SER A 90 -1.81 30.41 -1.33
C SER A 90 -2.02 31.02 -2.72
N MET A 91 -3.15 31.68 -2.92
CA MET A 91 -3.54 32.29 -4.19
C MET A 91 -3.11 33.76 -4.26
N THR A 92 -2.93 34.31 -5.46
CA THR A 92 -2.49 35.70 -5.68
C THR A 92 -3.50 36.76 -5.22
N ASN A 93 -4.75 36.37 -4.95
CA ASN A 93 -5.78 37.22 -4.35
C ASN A 93 -5.78 37.20 -2.80
N GLY A 94 -4.82 36.51 -2.18
CA GLY A 94 -4.71 36.35 -0.73
C GLY A 94 -5.57 35.22 -0.14
N GLN A 95 -6.36 34.49 -0.93
CA GLN A 95 -7.09 33.31 -0.46
C GLN A 95 -6.16 32.12 -0.27
N VAL A 96 -6.44 31.28 0.74
CA VAL A 96 -5.77 29.99 0.92
C VAL A 96 -6.79 28.88 0.69
N LYS A 97 -6.48 27.96 -0.22
CA LYS A 97 -7.23 26.71 -0.37
C LYS A 97 -6.50 25.60 0.38
N GLN A 98 -7.20 24.94 1.30
CA GLN A 98 -6.66 23.87 2.13
C GLN A 98 -7.31 22.53 1.75
N TYR A 99 -6.49 21.51 1.53
CA TYR A 99 -6.93 20.17 1.13
C TYR A 99 -6.30 19.10 2.04
N TYR A 100 -7.13 18.23 2.60
CA TYR A 100 -6.70 17.03 3.32
C TYR A 100 -6.84 15.85 2.36
N VAL A 101 -5.73 15.43 1.75
CA VAL A 101 -5.71 14.47 0.63
C VAL A 101 -4.56 13.48 0.80
N ASP A 102 -4.60 12.38 0.07
CA ASP A 102 -3.51 11.39 0.06
C ASP A 102 -2.28 11.96 -0.68
N MET A 103 -1.06 11.58 -0.26
CA MET A 103 0.18 12.08 -0.85
C MET A 103 0.33 11.75 -2.33
N LYS A 104 -0.36 10.71 -2.84
CA LYS A 104 -0.42 10.47 -4.28
C LYS A 104 -0.98 11.70 -4.99
N LEU A 105 -2.10 12.25 -4.51
CA LEU A 105 -2.71 13.43 -5.09
C LEU A 105 -1.80 14.66 -4.94
N VAL A 106 -1.11 14.79 -3.80
CA VAL A 106 -0.13 15.87 -3.59
C VAL A 106 1.03 15.78 -4.59
N ASN A 107 1.58 14.59 -4.82
CA ASN A 107 2.66 14.36 -5.77
C ASN A 107 2.20 14.63 -7.21
N ASP A 108 0.99 14.21 -7.57
CA ASP A 108 0.38 14.50 -8.87
C ASP A 108 0.24 16.02 -9.08
N PHE A 109 -0.21 16.77 -8.07
CA PHE A 109 -0.27 18.24 -8.10
C PHE A 109 1.12 18.90 -8.23
N ILE A 110 2.11 18.45 -7.45
CA ILE A 110 3.49 18.99 -7.53
C ILE A 110 4.09 18.73 -8.92
N SER A 111 3.86 17.54 -9.47
CA SER A 111 4.32 17.16 -10.81
C SER A 111 3.70 18.08 -11.87
N TRP A 112 2.38 18.25 -11.85
CA TRP A 112 1.68 19.19 -12.72
C TRP A 112 2.23 20.61 -12.60
N TYR A 113 2.43 21.12 -11.37
CA TYR A 113 2.94 22.48 -11.16
C TYR A 113 4.32 22.68 -11.80
N LYS A 114 5.22 21.71 -11.62
CA LYS A 114 6.57 21.73 -12.24
C LYS A 114 6.50 21.68 -13.76
N LEU A 115 5.71 20.76 -14.32
CA LEU A 115 5.57 20.63 -15.78
C LEU A 115 4.85 21.82 -16.42
N ARG A 116 3.90 22.43 -15.73
CA ARG A 116 3.24 23.67 -16.17
C ARG A 116 4.21 24.84 -16.14
N SER A 117 5.09 24.91 -15.12
CA SER A 117 6.14 25.93 -15.07
C SER A 117 7.15 25.80 -16.24
N SER A 118 7.30 24.61 -16.82
CA SER A 118 8.05 24.38 -18.07
C SER A 118 7.21 24.52 -19.35
N GLY A 119 5.93 24.88 -19.25
CA GLY A 119 5.02 25.15 -20.37
C GLY A 119 4.34 23.94 -21.01
N SER A 120 4.39 22.77 -20.37
CA SER A 120 4.00 21.48 -21.00
C SER A 120 2.67 20.89 -20.53
N GLU A 121 1.90 21.59 -19.68
CA GLU A 121 0.69 21.06 -19.04
C GLU A 121 -0.52 22.01 -19.11
N ALA A 122 -1.70 21.52 -18.72
CA ALA A 122 -2.94 22.30 -18.67
C ALA A 122 -2.83 23.53 -17.73
N PRO A 123 -3.55 24.65 -18.00
CA PRO A 123 -3.47 25.87 -17.19
C PRO A 123 -4.13 25.76 -15.81
N PHE A 124 -4.75 24.63 -15.50
CA PHE A 124 -5.40 24.35 -14.23
C PHE A 124 -5.13 22.90 -13.80
N TYR A 125 -5.23 22.66 -12.50
CA TYR A 125 -5.27 21.33 -11.90
C TYR A 125 -6.66 21.10 -11.30
N GLU A 126 -7.20 19.90 -11.51
CA GLU A 126 -8.49 19.47 -10.96
C GLU A 126 -8.25 18.57 -9.74
N PHE A 127 -8.83 18.97 -8.61
CA PHE A 127 -8.85 18.19 -7.39
C PHE A 127 -10.18 17.44 -7.29
N ASP A 128 -10.11 16.11 -7.37
CA ASP A 128 -11.23 15.22 -7.05
C ASP A 128 -11.23 14.93 -5.55
N ILE A 129 -12.12 15.58 -4.82
CA ILE A 129 -12.17 15.50 -3.35
C ILE A 129 -13.44 14.81 -2.91
N THR A 130 -13.31 13.64 -2.31
CA THR A 130 -14.39 13.00 -1.54
C THR A 130 -14.44 13.61 -0.15
N GLN A 131 -15.45 14.45 0.11
CA GLN A 131 -15.69 14.93 1.47
C GLN A 131 -16.34 13.83 2.30
N THR A 132 -15.60 13.28 3.27
CA THR A 132 -16.11 12.37 4.30
C THR A 132 -16.90 13.15 5.36
N SER A 133 -18.00 13.76 4.94
CA SER A 133 -19.09 14.15 5.85
C SER A 133 -20.14 13.06 5.86
N SER A 134 -21.25 13.20 6.60
CA SER A 134 -22.33 12.19 6.71
C SER A 134 -22.96 11.76 5.38
N ILE A 135 -22.56 12.39 4.27
CA ILE A 135 -22.86 12.03 2.88
C ILE A 135 -21.54 12.19 2.11
N ASP A 136 -21.07 11.13 1.45
CA ASP A 136 -19.91 11.18 0.56
C ASP A 136 -20.27 11.99 -0.68
N VAL A 137 -19.82 13.26 -0.72
CA VAL A 137 -19.98 14.14 -1.87
C VAL A 137 -18.64 14.25 -2.58
N LEU A 138 -18.60 13.87 -3.86
CA LEU A 138 -17.47 14.15 -4.74
C LEU A 138 -17.52 15.63 -5.15
N ARG A 139 -16.47 16.38 -4.83
CA ARG A 139 -16.29 17.78 -5.23
C ARG A 139 -15.11 17.88 -6.18
N HIS A 140 -15.38 18.35 -7.39
CA HIS A 140 -14.34 18.83 -8.32
C HIS A 140 -14.00 20.28 -7.96
N ASP A 141 -12.75 20.55 -7.58
CA ASP A 141 -12.26 21.90 -7.33
C ASP A 141 -11.06 22.19 -8.22
N TYR A 142 -11.03 23.38 -8.83
CA TYR A 142 -10.01 23.73 -9.83
C TYR A 142 -9.08 24.81 -9.29
N VAL A 143 -7.79 24.66 -9.57
CA VAL A 143 -6.76 25.65 -9.25
C VAL A 143 -6.04 26.06 -10.52
N VAL A 144 -6.08 27.36 -10.84
CA VAL A 144 -5.43 27.93 -12.02
C VAL A 144 -3.99 28.28 -11.70
N PHE A 145 -3.04 27.82 -12.52
CA PHE A 145 -1.59 27.97 -12.30
C PHE A 145 -1.17 29.42 -12.05
N GLU A 146 -1.56 30.35 -12.92
CA GLU A 146 -1.23 31.78 -12.84
C GLU A 146 -1.81 32.49 -11.58
N LYS A 147 -2.70 31.81 -10.85
CA LYS A 147 -3.31 32.31 -9.62
C LYS A 147 -2.67 31.73 -8.37
N ILE A 148 -1.73 30.80 -8.49
CA ILE A 148 -0.97 30.25 -7.37
C ILE A 148 0.20 31.19 -7.06
N SER A 149 0.26 31.68 -5.83
CA SER A 149 1.41 32.45 -5.32
C SER A 149 2.46 31.53 -4.68
N SER A 150 2.04 30.53 -3.92
CA SER A 150 2.88 29.53 -3.26
C SER A 150 2.04 28.35 -2.78
N PHE A 151 2.69 27.26 -2.36
CA PHE A 151 2.02 26.17 -1.66
C PHE A 151 2.95 25.54 -0.60
N THR A 152 2.37 24.92 0.42
CA THR A 152 3.07 24.11 1.43
C THR A 152 2.39 22.75 1.58
N VAL A 153 3.18 21.75 1.95
CA VAL A 153 2.72 20.39 2.24
C VAL A 153 3.14 20.08 3.67
N ASP A 154 2.16 19.85 4.53
CA ASP A 154 2.38 19.47 5.92
C ASP A 154 1.95 18.01 6.13
N ASP A 155 2.77 17.23 6.85
CA ASP A 155 2.44 15.86 7.23
C ASP A 155 1.16 15.87 8.08
N TYR A 156 0.18 15.06 7.70
CA TYR A 156 -1.11 14.98 8.39
C TYR A 156 -1.43 13.54 8.78
N THR A 157 -0.89 13.12 9.92
CA THR A 157 -1.35 11.89 10.59
C THR A 157 -2.59 12.22 11.42
N LYS A 158 -3.78 11.74 11.02
CA LYS A 158 -4.99 11.87 11.82
C LYS A 158 -5.20 10.66 12.72
#